data_AF-A0A8S3UTC6-F1
#
_entry.id   AF-A0A8S3UTC6-F1
#
_cell.length_a   1.000
_cell.length_b   1.000
_cell.length_c   1.000
_cell.angle_alpha   90.00
_cell.angle_beta   90.00
_cell.angle_gamma   90.00
#
_symmetry.space_group_name_H-M   'P 1'
#
loop_
_entity.id
_entity.type
_entity.pdbx_description
1 polymer ?
#
loop_
_entity_poly.entity_id
_entity_poly.type
_entity_poly.pdbx_seq_one_letter_code
_entity_poly.pdbx_strand_id
1 'polypeptide(L)'
;MVFNFMHSPLLQDTLYETTKLIANPDKTSSYKTLYDIWNKRAPGENGEPSVYYSLGSGSDMATFYQRAGVPSVDNSFTYNSDKWPILSYPVYHSAYETINLFENYIDPDYSYNLAMAQLWSGMAWKLANDDLLKFDVRSAIDYRIINDKMIQFERAFIDPEGLPERRIYK
;
A
#
# COMPACT_ATOMS: atom_id res chain seq x y z
N MET A 1 16.08 1.16 -3.87
CA MET A 1 14.91 2.04 -3.66
C MET A 1 14.42 1.91 -2.22
N VAL A 2 13.69 2.90 -1.72
CA VAL A 2 12.93 2.81 -0.46
C VAL A 2 11.49 2.46 -0.81
N PHE A 3 10.82 1.69 0.03
CA PHE A 3 9.41 1.37 -0.15
C PHE A 3 8.56 2.42 0.58
N ASN A 4 7.62 3.03 -0.14
CA ASN A 4 6.70 4.04 0.39
C ASN A 4 5.27 3.51 0.33
N PHE A 5 4.54 3.72 1.42
CA PHE A 5 3.28 3.03 1.65
C PHE A 5 2.24 3.96 2.28
N MET A 6 1.13 4.17 1.57
CA MET A 6 -0.03 4.95 2.02
C MET A 6 -1.26 4.04 2.00
N HIS A 7 -2.02 3.96 3.10
CA HIS A 7 -3.13 3.01 3.18
C HIS A 7 -4.15 3.30 4.28
N SER A 8 -5.31 2.65 4.19
CA SER A 8 -6.22 2.47 5.34
C SER A 8 -5.57 1.56 6.39
N PRO A 9 -5.63 1.90 7.70
CA PRO A 9 -5.13 1.03 8.77
C PRO A 9 -5.68 -0.40 8.73
N LEU A 10 -6.88 -0.61 8.17
CA LEU A 10 -7.49 -1.94 8.02
C LEU A 10 -6.70 -2.89 7.11
N LEU A 11 -5.80 -2.36 6.27
CA LEU A 11 -5.01 -3.15 5.32
C LEU A 11 -3.57 -3.39 5.77
N GLN A 12 -3.17 -2.90 6.93
CA GLN A 12 -1.78 -2.97 7.40
C GLN A 12 -1.29 -4.40 7.60
N ASP A 13 -2.06 -5.23 8.28
CA ASP A 13 -1.64 -6.61 8.56
C ASP A 13 -1.51 -7.41 7.26
N THR A 14 -2.47 -7.25 6.35
CA THR A 14 -2.42 -7.89 5.03
C THR A 14 -1.18 -7.48 4.27
N LEU A 15 -0.81 -6.21 4.30
CA LEU A 15 0.43 -5.72 3.72
C LEU A 15 1.66 -6.37 4.38
N TYR A 16 1.77 -6.29 5.70
CA TYR A 16 2.95 -6.77 6.42
C TYR A 16 3.16 -8.26 6.20
N GLU A 17 2.08 -9.04 6.25
CA GLU A 17 2.14 -10.46 5.92
C GLU A 17 2.57 -10.70 4.47
N THR A 18 2.02 -9.95 3.51
CA THR A 18 2.36 -10.14 2.09
C THR A 18 3.81 -9.78 1.81
N THR A 19 4.32 -8.69 2.37
CA THR A 19 5.72 -8.25 2.17
C THR A 19 6.73 -9.21 2.81
N LYS A 20 6.35 -9.97 3.84
CA LYS A 20 7.17 -11.06 4.41
C LYS A 20 7.27 -12.28 3.48
N LEU A 21 6.38 -12.43 2.50
CA LEU A 21 6.40 -13.54 1.53
C LEU A 21 7.18 -13.21 0.26
N ILE A 22 7.48 -11.93 0.04
CA ILE A 22 8.12 -11.44 -1.19
C ILE A 22 9.63 -11.36 -0.97
N ALA A 23 10.39 -11.91 -1.91
CA ALA A 23 11.84 -11.81 -1.90
C ALA A 23 12.29 -10.35 -2.03
N ASN A 24 13.32 -9.97 -1.30
CA ASN A 24 13.93 -8.66 -1.44
C ASN A 24 14.50 -8.47 -2.87
N PRO A 25 14.06 -7.47 -3.64
CA PRO A 25 14.58 -7.23 -4.99
C PRO A 25 16.01 -6.64 -4.99
N ASP A 26 16.48 -6.10 -3.88
CA ASP A 26 17.85 -5.59 -3.77
C ASP A 26 18.89 -6.70 -3.59
N LYS A 27 19.51 -7.10 -4.71
CA LYS A 27 20.58 -8.11 -4.76
C LYS A 27 21.86 -7.73 -4.03
N THR A 28 22.05 -6.46 -3.68
CA THR A 28 23.23 -6.00 -2.92
C THR A 28 23.06 -6.18 -1.41
N SER A 29 21.85 -6.51 -0.97
CA SER A 29 21.49 -6.63 0.42
C SER A 29 21.51 -8.07 0.91
N SER A 30 21.81 -8.27 2.20
CA SER A 30 21.71 -9.56 2.87
C SER A 30 20.30 -9.88 3.41
N TYR A 31 19.38 -8.90 3.39
CA TYR A 31 18.00 -9.09 3.83
C TYR A 31 17.23 -9.96 2.84
N LYS A 32 16.41 -10.88 3.37
CA LYS A 32 15.76 -11.92 2.56
C LYS A 32 14.43 -11.45 1.97
N THR A 33 13.64 -10.73 2.74
CA THR A 33 12.27 -10.36 2.35
C THR A 33 12.12 -8.86 2.10
N LEU A 34 11.09 -8.50 1.34
CA LEU A 34 10.73 -7.09 1.11
C LEU A 34 10.43 -6.38 2.44
N TYR A 35 9.77 -7.06 3.38
CA TYR A 35 9.51 -6.53 4.72
C TYR A 35 10.82 -6.19 5.46
N ASP A 36 11.81 -7.08 5.44
CA ASP A 36 13.06 -6.90 6.18
C ASP A 36 13.85 -5.69 5.66
N ILE A 37 13.99 -5.58 4.34
CA ILE A 37 14.73 -4.47 3.73
C ILE A 37 13.99 -3.15 3.88
N TRP A 38 12.65 -3.17 3.84
CA TRP A 38 11.83 -2.00 4.06
C TRP A 38 11.99 -1.49 5.49
N ASN A 39 11.84 -2.35 6.50
CA ASN A 39 12.05 -2.01 7.89
C ASN A 39 13.44 -1.40 8.14
N LYS A 40 14.47 -1.96 7.48
CA LYS A 40 15.82 -1.43 7.59
C LYS A 40 15.96 -0.02 6.99
N ARG A 41 15.32 0.23 5.85
CA ARG A 41 15.48 1.48 5.08
C ARG A 41 14.59 2.61 5.58
N ALA A 42 13.43 2.27 6.12
CA ALA A 42 12.43 3.20 6.61
C ALA A 42 11.83 2.60 7.90
N PRO A 43 12.59 2.64 9.02
CA PRO A 43 12.09 2.12 10.29
C PRO A 43 10.98 3.03 10.82
N GLY A 44 9.90 2.42 11.27
CA GLY A 44 8.80 3.05 11.99
C GLY A 44 8.92 2.83 13.50
N GLU A 45 7.77 2.80 14.16
CA GLU A 45 7.68 2.56 15.61
C GLU A 45 7.64 1.05 15.92
N ASN A 46 7.93 0.68 17.17
CA ASN A 46 7.79 -0.69 17.69
C ASN A 46 8.55 -1.79 16.91
N GLY A 47 9.57 -1.42 16.13
CA GLY A 47 10.35 -2.36 15.31
C GLY A 47 9.67 -2.76 14.01
N GLU A 48 8.62 -2.06 13.60
CA GLU A 48 7.92 -2.22 12.32
C GLU A 48 8.39 -1.17 11.31
N PRO A 49 8.24 -1.42 9.99
CA PRO A 49 8.48 -0.41 8.98
C PRO A 49 7.58 0.82 9.12
N SER A 50 8.03 1.98 8.64
CA SER A 50 7.22 3.19 8.65
C SER A 50 6.11 3.13 7.60
N VAL A 51 4.92 3.54 7.99
CA VAL A 51 3.73 3.60 7.14
C VAL A 51 3.03 4.95 7.26
N TYR A 52 2.26 5.30 6.24
CA TYR A 52 1.39 6.48 6.25
C TYR A 52 -0.07 6.06 6.14
N TYR A 53 -0.92 6.66 6.98
CA TYR A 53 -2.37 6.38 7.01
C TYR A 53 -3.20 7.41 6.23
N SER A 54 -2.54 8.37 5.58
CA SER A 54 -3.19 9.42 4.79
C SER A 54 -2.91 9.17 3.32
N LEU A 55 -3.92 8.72 2.60
CA LEU A 55 -3.87 8.51 1.14
C LEU A 55 -4.03 9.81 0.35
N GLY A 56 -4.60 10.86 0.94
CA GLY A 56 -4.81 12.13 0.25
C GLY A 56 -5.67 12.00 -1.01
N SER A 57 -5.25 12.64 -2.12
CA SER A 57 -5.97 12.67 -3.40
C SER A 57 -5.05 12.51 -4.63
N GLY A 58 -3.81 12.04 -4.45
CA GLY A 58 -2.79 12.04 -5.50
C GLY A 58 -2.97 10.99 -6.61
N SER A 59 -3.97 10.12 -6.50
CA SER A 59 -4.19 8.96 -7.37
C SER A 59 -5.67 8.56 -7.37
N ASP A 60 -6.04 7.57 -8.18
CA ASP A 60 -7.44 7.16 -8.43
C ASP A 60 -8.15 6.59 -7.19
N MET A 61 -7.38 6.12 -6.20
CA MET A 61 -7.90 5.65 -4.91
C MET A 61 -8.74 6.73 -4.17
N ALA A 62 -8.59 8.01 -4.52
CA ALA A 62 -9.13 9.12 -3.74
C ALA A 62 -10.65 9.03 -3.63
N THR A 63 -11.32 8.65 -4.71
CA THR A 63 -12.79 8.51 -4.73
C THR A 63 -13.28 7.32 -3.93
N PHE A 64 -12.48 6.25 -3.83
CA PHE A 64 -12.80 5.08 -3.02
C PHE A 64 -12.63 5.38 -1.53
N TYR A 65 -11.49 5.97 -1.17
CA TYR A 65 -11.16 6.27 0.22
C TYR A 65 -11.95 7.47 0.76
N GLN A 66 -11.77 8.64 0.15
CA GLN A 66 -12.26 9.94 0.67
C GLN A 66 -13.75 10.18 0.46
N ARG A 67 -14.47 9.29 -0.25
CA ARG A 67 -15.87 9.53 -0.59
C ARG A 67 -16.74 8.30 -0.41
N ALA A 68 -16.26 7.13 -0.85
CA ALA A 68 -17.02 5.90 -0.73
C ALA A 68 -16.78 5.16 0.59
N GLY A 69 -15.76 5.54 1.38
CA GLY A 69 -15.39 4.83 2.60
C GLY A 69 -14.96 3.40 2.31
N VAL A 70 -14.20 3.19 1.23
CA VAL A 70 -13.65 1.88 0.86
C VAL A 70 -12.18 1.86 1.27
N PRO A 71 -11.75 0.89 2.11
CA PRO A 71 -10.35 0.73 2.47
C PRO A 71 -9.50 0.65 1.21
N SER A 72 -8.47 1.49 1.15
CA SER A 72 -7.66 1.67 -0.05
C SER A 72 -6.18 1.66 0.31
N VAL A 73 -5.33 1.47 -0.70
CA VAL A 73 -3.88 1.34 -0.55
C VAL A 73 -3.21 1.91 -1.79
N ASP A 74 -2.10 2.63 -1.63
CA ASP A 74 -1.30 3.23 -2.71
C ASP A 74 0.19 3.14 -2.33
N ASN A 75 0.93 2.36 -3.11
CA ASN A 75 2.25 1.87 -2.72
C ASN A 75 3.20 1.98 -3.89
N SER A 76 4.42 2.39 -3.61
CA SER A 76 5.44 2.59 -4.62
C SER A 76 6.84 2.27 -4.08
N PHE A 77 7.72 1.85 -4.98
CA PHE A 77 9.14 2.03 -4.74
C PHE A 77 9.52 3.45 -5.12
N THR A 78 10.30 4.10 -4.27
CA THR A 78 10.74 5.49 -4.44
C THR A 78 12.23 5.63 -4.14
N TYR A 79 12.78 6.81 -4.39
CA TYR A 79 14.13 7.17 -4.00
C TYR A 79 14.22 7.41 -2.49
N ASN A 80 15.43 7.37 -1.94
CA ASN A 80 15.66 7.76 -0.56
C ASN A 80 15.63 9.30 -0.48
N SER A 81 14.58 9.85 0.14
CA SER A 81 14.38 11.29 0.30
C SER A 81 15.40 11.96 1.22
N ASP A 82 15.95 11.23 2.20
CA ASP A 82 17.00 11.75 3.09
C ASP A 82 18.31 11.96 2.32
N LYS A 83 18.58 11.10 1.34
CA LYS A 83 19.72 11.22 0.44
C LYS A 83 19.45 12.25 -0.68
N TRP A 84 18.23 12.27 -1.19
CA TRP A 84 17.83 13.09 -2.33
C TRP A 84 16.59 13.92 -1.97
N PRO A 85 16.75 15.14 -1.43
CA PRO A 85 15.65 15.97 -0.96
C PRO A 85 14.94 16.68 -2.14
N ILE A 86 14.45 15.89 -3.09
CA ILE A 86 13.68 16.35 -4.25
C ILE A 86 12.19 16.01 -4.05
N LEU A 87 11.31 16.77 -4.69
CA LEU A 87 9.85 16.63 -4.53
C LEU A 87 9.25 15.44 -5.28
N SER A 88 9.81 15.10 -6.43
CA SER A 88 9.40 13.96 -7.26
C SER A 88 10.61 13.48 -8.06
N TYR A 89 10.48 12.33 -8.75
CA TYR A 89 11.52 11.89 -9.67
C TYR A 89 11.65 12.86 -10.86
N PRO A 90 12.85 13.10 -11.39
CA PRO A 90 13.14 14.30 -12.18
C PRO A 90 12.39 14.47 -13.51
N VAL A 91 11.84 13.39 -14.06
CA VAL A 91 11.21 13.40 -15.39
C VAL A 91 9.69 13.25 -15.34
N TYR A 92 9.07 13.29 -14.16
CA TYR A 92 7.62 13.19 -14.01
C TYR A 92 6.86 14.17 -14.92
N HIS A 93 5.82 13.68 -15.61
CA HIS A 93 4.99 14.42 -16.57
C HIS A 93 5.78 15.06 -17.71
N SER A 94 6.83 14.38 -18.20
CA SER A 94 7.65 14.88 -19.30
C SER A 94 7.75 13.87 -20.44
N ALA A 95 8.20 14.35 -21.60
CA ALA A 95 8.51 13.50 -22.75
C ALA A 95 9.70 12.54 -22.52
N TYR A 96 10.40 12.66 -21.39
CA TYR A 96 11.54 11.81 -21.04
C TYR A 96 11.14 10.57 -20.22
N GLU A 97 9.87 10.44 -19.86
CA GLU A 97 9.32 9.18 -19.31
C GLU A 97 9.25 8.12 -20.41
N THR A 98 10.34 7.39 -20.58
CA THR A 98 10.53 6.42 -21.66
C THR A 98 10.88 5.05 -21.11
N ILE A 99 10.58 4.00 -21.88
CA ILE A 99 11.02 2.63 -21.56
C ILE A 99 12.54 2.59 -21.39
N ASN A 100 13.29 3.31 -22.24
CA ASN A 100 14.73 3.41 -22.14
C ASN A 100 15.19 3.97 -20.78
N LEU A 101 14.51 4.98 -20.23
CA LEU A 101 14.81 5.46 -18.87
C LEU A 101 14.60 4.34 -17.85
N PHE A 102 13.47 3.64 -17.95
CA PHE A 102 13.11 2.59 -16.99
C PHE A 102 14.12 1.44 -17.00
N GLU A 103 14.39 0.88 -18.18
CA GLU A 103 15.26 -0.30 -18.38
C GLU A 103 16.76 0.00 -18.17
N ASN A 104 17.20 1.25 -18.26
CA ASN A 104 18.63 1.56 -18.09
C ASN A 104 18.95 2.19 -16.73
N TYR A 105 17.98 2.83 -16.06
CA TYR A 105 18.27 3.64 -14.88
C TYR A 105 17.35 3.39 -13.68
N ILE A 106 16.11 2.95 -13.89
CA ILE A 106 15.15 2.76 -12.79
C ILE A 106 15.20 1.32 -12.31
N ASP A 107 14.86 0.36 -13.16
CA ASP A 107 14.75 -1.06 -12.80
C ASP A 107 15.22 -1.97 -13.94
N PRO A 108 16.54 -2.04 -14.20
CA PRO A 108 17.08 -2.68 -15.40
C PRO A 108 16.79 -4.17 -15.57
N ASP A 109 16.52 -4.86 -14.46
CA ASP A 109 16.19 -6.28 -14.46
C ASP A 109 14.74 -6.56 -14.05
N TYR A 110 13.91 -5.51 -13.98
CA TYR A 110 12.51 -5.57 -13.58
C TYR A 110 12.27 -6.20 -12.19
N SER A 111 13.31 -6.28 -11.34
CA SER A 111 13.22 -6.98 -10.06
C SER A 111 12.31 -6.24 -9.08
N TYR A 112 12.35 -4.91 -9.06
CA TYR A 112 11.48 -4.11 -8.21
C TYR A 112 10.03 -4.12 -8.73
N ASN A 113 9.84 -4.05 -10.05
CA ASN A 113 8.52 -4.15 -10.66
C ASN A 113 7.89 -5.53 -10.42
N LEU A 114 8.69 -6.60 -10.51
CA LEU A 114 8.25 -7.95 -10.14
C LEU A 114 7.83 -8.03 -8.67
N ALA A 115 8.63 -7.49 -7.75
CA ALA A 115 8.29 -7.46 -6.33
C ALA A 115 6.99 -6.68 -6.07
N MET A 116 6.77 -5.56 -6.77
CA MET A 116 5.53 -4.79 -6.70
C MET A 116 4.33 -5.57 -7.24
N ALA A 117 4.49 -6.27 -8.38
CA ALA A 117 3.44 -7.11 -8.94
C ALA A 117 3.07 -8.28 -8.01
N GLN A 118 4.06 -8.90 -7.38
CA GLN A 118 3.86 -9.93 -6.35
C GLN A 118 3.13 -9.37 -5.12
N LEU A 119 3.42 -8.12 -4.73
CA LEU A 119 2.71 -7.46 -3.64
C LEU A 119 1.24 -7.24 -3.96
N TRP A 120 0.94 -6.61 -5.09
CA TRP A 120 -0.46 -6.36 -5.50
C TRP A 120 -1.25 -7.65 -5.64
N SER A 121 -0.67 -8.66 -6.30
CA SER A 121 -1.32 -9.96 -6.46
C SER A 121 -1.48 -10.71 -5.14
N GLY A 122 -0.49 -10.69 -4.27
CA GLY A 122 -0.55 -11.30 -2.95
C GLY A 122 -1.61 -10.66 -2.04
N MET A 123 -1.67 -9.33 -2.01
CA MET A 123 -2.69 -8.60 -1.25
C MET A 123 -4.09 -8.89 -1.81
N ALA A 124 -4.27 -8.79 -3.13
CA ALA A 124 -5.55 -9.08 -3.76
C ALA A 124 -6.00 -10.52 -3.50
N TRP A 125 -5.07 -11.48 -3.57
CA TRP A 125 -5.36 -12.88 -3.28
C TRP A 125 -5.77 -13.08 -1.81
N LYS A 126 -5.04 -12.51 -0.85
CA LYS A 126 -5.38 -12.60 0.58
C LYS A 126 -6.73 -11.95 0.86
N LEU A 127 -6.99 -10.74 0.37
CA LEU A 127 -8.28 -10.06 0.58
C LEU A 127 -9.46 -10.81 -0.04
N ALA A 128 -9.24 -11.55 -1.13
CA ALA A 128 -10.28 -12.32 -1.80
C ALA A 128 -10.52 -13.72 -1.21
N ASN A 129 -9.53 -14.31 -0.53
CA ASN A 129 -9.56 -15.71 -0.10
C ASN A 129 -9.39 -15.92 1.40
N ASP A 130 -8.72 -15.02 2.11
CA ASP A 130 -8.55 -15.15 3.56
C ASP A 130 -9.86 -14.79 4.25
N ASP A 131 -10.19 -15.58 5.28
CA ASP A 131 -11.21 -15.19 6.23
C ASP A 131 -10.71 -13.91 6.94
N LEU A 132 -11.43 -12.79 6.73
CA LEU A 132 -11.08 -11.48 7.30
C LEU A 132 -10.75 -11.55 8.80
N LEU A 133 -11.45 -12.42 9.53
CA LEU A 133 -11.18 -12.72 10.92
C LEU A 133 -11.33 -14.22 11.20
N LYS A 134 -10.29 -14.82 11.80
CA LYS A 134 -10.30 -16.19 12.32
C LYS A 134 -11.10 -16.27 13.62
N PHE A 135 -12.38 -15.93 13.57
CA PHE A 135 -13.26 -16.12 14.71
C PHE A 135 -13.74 -17.56 14.79
N ASP A 136 -13.83 -18.05 16.02
CA ASP A 136 -14.59 -19.25 16.35
C ASP A 136 -16.09 -18.91 16.32
N VAL A 137 -16.63 -18.83 15.11
CA VAL A 137 -18.07 -18.63 14.93
C VAL A 137 -18.76 -19.95 14.63
N ARG A 138 -20.01 -20.03 15.08
CA ARG A 138 -20.77 -21.28 15.12
C ARG A 138 -21.48 -21.58 13.81
N SER A 139 -21.51 -20.64 12.86
CA SER A 139 -22.20 -20.78 11.58
C SER A 139 -21.66 -19.85 10.47
N ALA A 140 -21.94 -20.18 9.21
CA ALA A 140 -21.61 -19.33 8.06
C ALA A 140 -22.32 -17.95 8.08
N ILE A 141 -23.48 -17.85 8.73
CA ILE A 141 -24.21 -16.58 8.88
C ILE A 141 -23.45 -15.64 9.83
N ASP A 142 -22.93 -16.17 10.93
CA ASP A 142 -22.13 -15.39 11.87
C ASP A 142 -20.85 -14.86 11.22
N TYR A 143 -20.17 -15.69 10.40
CA TYR A 143 -19.04 -15.25 9.58
C TYR A 143 -19.42 -14.07 8.67
N ARG A 144 -20.55 -14.19 7.95
CA ARG A 144 -21.00 -13.14 7.03
C ARG A 144 -21.28 -11.83 7.76
N ILE A 145 -21.97 -11.88 8.89
CA ILE A 145 -22.30 -10.69 9.70
C ILE A 145 -21.03 -9.96 10.13
N ILE A 146 -20.01 -10.69 10.57
CA ILE A 146 -18.76 -10.08 11.01
C ILE A 146 -17.98 -9.50 9.83
N ASN A 147 -17.90 -10.20 8.70
CA ASN A 147 -17.27 -9.69 7.49
C ASN A 147 -17.95 -8.42 6.99
N ASP A 148 -19.29 -8.37 7.00
CA ASP A 148 -20.03 -7.17 6.62
C ASP A 148 -19.73 -6.00 7.58
N LYS A 149 -19.63 -6.24 8.89
CA LYS A 149 -19.23 -5.20 9.85
C LYS A 149 -17.82 -4.66 9.56
N MET A 150 -16.87 -5.52 9.22
CA MET A 150 -15.51 -5.11 8.89
C MET A 150 -15.46 -4.30 7.59
N ILE A 151 -16.15 -4.76 6.55
CA ILE A 151 -16.22 -4.06 5.26
C ILE A 151 -16.88 -2.68 5.41
N GLN A 152 -17.86 -2.56 6.30
CA GLN A 152 -18.56 -1.30 6.56
C GLN A 152 -17.82 -0.38 7.53
N PHE A 153 -16.76 -0.83 8.20
CA PHE A 153 -16.08 -0.06 9.24
C PHE A 153 -15.55 1.27 8.72
N GLU A 154 -14.87 1.25 7.57
CA GLU A 154 -14.34 2.48 6.93
C GLU A 154 -15.46 3.45 6.53
N ARG A 155 -16.64 2.92 6.15
CA ARG A 155 -17.81 3.74 5.81
C ARG A 155 -18.40 4.46 7.01
N ALA A 156 -18.13 4.01 8.23
CA ALA A 156 -18.58 4.68 9.44
C ALA A 156 -17.91 6.06 9.64
N PHE A 157 -16.80 6.34 8.96
CA PHE A 157 -16.11 7.62 9.01
C PHE A 157 -16.57 8.63 7.94
N ILE A 158 -17.49 8.23 7.06
CA ILE A 158 -18.00 9.07 5.97
C ILE A 158 -19.13 9.97 6.49
N ASP A 159 -18.94 11.29 6.42
CA ASP A 159 -19.98 12.30 6.61
C ASP A 159 -20.76 12.50 5.30
N PRO A 160 -22.06 12.19 5.26
CA PRO A 160 -22.87 12.40 4.06
C PRO A 160 -22.86 13.84 3.52
N GLU A 161 -22.71 14.84 4.38
CA GLU A 161 -22.66 16.26 4.01
C GLU A 161 -21.27 16.68 3.47
N GLY A 162 -20.24 15.93 3.86
CA GLY A 162 -18.85 16.17 3.51
C GLY A 162 -18.25 17.41 4.18
N LEU A 163 -16.99 17.67 3.89
CA LEU A 163 -16.26 18.79 4.49
C LEU A 163 -16.82 20.15 4.05
N PRO A 164 -16.74 21.18 4.91
CA PRO A 164 -17.07 22.56 4.55
C PRO A 164 -16.34 22.98 3.27
N GLU A 165 -17.08 23.57 2.32
CA GLU A 165 -16.57 24.01 1.01
C GLU A 165 -16.01 22.90 0.10
N ARG A 166 -16.05 21.63 0.54
CA ARG A 166 -15.44 20.48 -0.15
C ARG A 166 -16.29 19.21 -0.03
N ARG A 167 -17.58 19.32 -0.33
CA ARG A 167 -18.59 18.24 -0.20
C ARG A 167 -18.31 16.91 -0.90
N ILE A 168 -17.31 16.87 -1.79
CA ILE A 168 -16.87 15.63 -2.45
C ILE A 168 -15.98 14.78 -1.55
N TYR A 169 -15.33 15.38 -0.55
CA TYR A 169 -14.60 14.71 0.52
C TYR A 169 -15.55 14.50 1.68
N LYS A 170 -15.76 13.24 2.05
CA LYS A 170 -16.76 12.78 3.00
C LYS A 170 -16.11 11.95 4.08
#